data_AF-A0A7C7QD85-F1
#
_entry.id   AF-A0A7C7QD85-F1
#
_cell.length_a   1.000
_cell.length_b   1.000
_cell.length_c   1.000
_cell.angle_alpha   90.00
_cell.angle_beta   90.00
_cell.angle_gamma   90.00
#
_symmetry.space_group_name_H-M   'P 1'
#
loop_
_entity.id
_entity.type
_entity.pdbx_description
1 polymer ?
#
loop_
_entity_poly.entity_id
_entity_poly.type
_entity_poly.pdbx_seq_one_letter_code
_entity_poly.pdbx_strand_id
1 'polypeptide(L)'
;LLPTYKERTDYLADGLEDHRRPKVHLEFGEGCSESMGYAMERLADGGCVDSWGLNERESVKYLKAESESFEDLAQAGFNALKAYGLERVCIHTSRFALVCSRLDPDIEFKALTSACKAAAALTMGGKASNNLKRVERLPRCKVKVKIEKVEGLSLVAVPAYWNPNPMVLTGLGDCFSAVQAVVALCH
;
A
#
# COMPACT_ATOMS: atom_id res chain seq x y z
N LEU A 1 0.66 23.21 18.96
CA LEU A 1 -0.06 23.75 17.78
C LEU A 1 -0.90 22.62 17.22
N LEU A 2 -2.16 22.87 16.86
CA LEU A 2 -2.95 21.84 16.18
C LEU A 2 -2.30 21.54 14.82
N PRO A 3 -2.37 20.30 14.32
CA PRO A 3 -1.85 19.97 13.00
C PRO A 3 -2.45 20.91 11.96
N THR A 4 -1.64 21.40 11.02
CA THR A 4 -2.05 22.40 10.01
C THR A 4 -3.33 22.03 9.25
N TYR A 5 -3.61 20.73 9.08
CA TYR A 5 -4.78 20.22 8.34
C TYR A 5 -5.83 19.52 9.20
N LYS A 6 -5.81 19.73 10.52
CA LYS A 6 -6.74 19.06 11.46
C LYS A 6 -8.21 19.12 11.02
N GLU A 7 -8.72 20.32 10.73
CA GLU A 7 -10.13 20.53 10.36
C GLU A 7 -10.53 19.76 9.09
N ARG A 8 -9.62 19.65 8.12
CA ARG A 8 -9.87 18.88 6.89
C ARG A 8 -9.88 17.38 7.16
N THR A 9 -8.97 16.90 8.01
CA THR A 9 -8.96 15.50 8.44
C THR A 9 -10.24 15.14 9.18
N ASP A 10 -10.68 15.98 10.11
CA ASP A 10 -11.92 15.76 10.87
C ASP A 10 -13.13 15.73 9.94
N TYR A 11 -13.24 16.69 9.02
CA TYR A 11 -14.32 16.71 8.03
C TYR A 11 -14.38 15.43 7.19
N LEU A 12 -13.22 14.89 6.78
CA LEU A 12 -13.17 13.63 6.05
C LEU A 12 -13.58 12.45 6.92
N ALA A 13 -13.09 12.40 8.16
CA ALA A 13 -13.40 11.34 9.11
C ALA A 13 -14.90 11.31 9.44
N ASP A 14 -15.50 12.45 9.76
CA ASP A 14 -16.93 12.58 10.05
C ASP A 14 -17.80 12.07 8.88
N GLY A 15 -17.38 12.31 7.63
CA GLY A 15 -18.04 11.79 6.44
C GLY A 15 -17.86 10.29 6.21
N LEU A 16 -16.86 9.68 6.85
CA LEU A 16 -16.49 8.27 6.74
C LEU A 16 -16.82 7.46 8.01
N GLU A 17 -17.49 8.01 9.00
CA GLU A 17 -17.93 7.26 10.19
C GLU A 17 -19.21 6.43 9.95
N ASP A 18 -19.89 6.60 8.81
CA ASP A 18 -21.07 5.79 8.45
C ASP A 18 -20.65 4.35 8.10
N HIS A 19 -21.20 3.37 8.82
CA HIS A 19 -21.00 1.93 8.60
C HIS A 19 -21.39 1.43 7.18
N ARG A 20 -22.13 2.23 6.40
CA ARG A 20 -22.48 1.94 4.99
C ARG A 20 -21.50 2.54 3.99
N ARG A 21 -20.39 3.14 4.47
CA ARG A 21 -19.34 3.69 3.62
C ARG A 21 -18.74 2.63 2.69
N PRO A 22 -18.23 3.04 1.52
CA PRO A 22 -17.39 2.15 0.72
C PRO A 22 -16.13 1.75 1.50
N LYS A 23 -15.45 0.70 1.05
CA LYS A 23 -14.10 0.38 1.52
C LYS A 23 -13.16 1.55 1.18
N VAL A 24 -12.36 1.97 2.15
CA VAL A 24 -11.47 3.13 2.05
C VAL A 24 -10.03 2.70 2.18
N HIS A 25 -9.22 3.17 1.22
CA HIS A 25 -7.77 3.03 1.24
C HIS A 25 -7.13 4.40 1.39
N LEU A 26 -6.24 4.56 2.36
CA LEU A 26 -5.43 5.75 2.57
C LEU A 26 -4.03 5.50 2.01
N GLU A 27 -3.71 6.17 0.90
CA GLU A 27 -2.34 6.24 0.40
C GLU A 27 -1.57 7.32 1.15
N PHE A 28 -0.43 6.96 1.70
CA PHE A 28 0.43 7.88 2.42
C PHE A 28 1.15 8.78 1.43
N GLY A 29 1.53 9.95 1.91
CA GLY A 29 2.34 10.89 1.15
C GLY A 29 3.38 11.57 2.01
N GLU A 30 4.44 12.02 1.34
CA GLU A 30 5.43 12.88 1.96
C GLU A 30 4.85 14.29 2.17
N GLY A 31 4.91 14.78 3.41
CA GLY A 31 4.35 16.08 3.80
C GLY A 31 4.58 16.41 5.27
N CYS A 32 3.68 17.22 5.83
CA CYS A 32 3.71 17.61 7.25
C CYS A 32 3.52 16.37 8.15
N SER A 33 4.59 15.95 8.82
CA SER A 33 4.59 14.75 9.67
C SER A 33 3.54 14.80 10.77
N GLU A 34 3.32 15.97 11.37
CA GLU A 34 2.29 16.17 12.41
C GLU A 34 0.88 15.95 11.85
N SER A 35 0.62 16.44 10.63
CA SER A 35 -0.68 16.26 9.98
C SER A 35 -0.91 14.81 9.56
N MET A 36 0.11 14.11 9.07
CA MET A 36 0.01 12.69 8.76
C MET A 36 -0.20 11.84 10.01
N GLY A 37 0.54 12.10 11.09
CA GLY A 37 0.35 11.41 12.37
C GLY A 37 -1.07 11.58 12.90
N TYR A 38 -1.61 12.80 12.86
CA TYR A 38 -3.00 13.05 13.23
C TYR A 38 -3.99 12.32 12.31
N ALA A 39 -3.76 12.34 10.99
CA ALA A 39 -4.63 11.66 10.03
C ALA A 39 -4.65 10.14 10.26
N MET A 40 -3.50 9.52 10.55
CA MET A 40 -3.42 8.10 10.87
C MET A 40 -4.29 7.74 12.07
N GLU A 41 -4.18 8.51 13.16
CA GLU A 41 -4.95 8.27 14.38
C GLU A 41 -6.44 8.52 14.13
N ARG A 42 -6.79 9.70 13.61
CA ARG A 42 -8.19 10.13 13.46
C ARG A 42 -8.97 9.28 12.46
N LEU A 43 -8.34 8.83 11.36
CA LEU A 43 -9.00 8.03 10.32
C LEU A 43 -8.99 6.53 10.63
N ALA A 44 -8.08 6.06 11.48
CA ALA A 44 -8.20 4.70 12.03
C ALA A 44 -9.27 4.65 13.13
N ASP A 45 -9.37 5.70 13.95
CA ASP A 45 -10.42 5.83 14.96
C ASP A 45 -11.81 5.81 14.31
N GLY A 46 -12.76 5.13 14.97
CA GLY A 46 -14.08 4.87 14.41
C GLY A 46 -14.11 3.93 13.19
N GLY A 47 -12.96 3.42 12.73
CA GLY A 47 -12.86 2.54 11.58
C GLY A 47 -13.21 3.24 10.26
N CYS A 48 -12.75 4.47 10.04
CA CYS A 48 -13.01 5.23 8.82
C CYS A 48 -12.20 4.72 7.61
N VAL A 49 -11.08 4.01 7.85
CA VAL A 49 -10.18 3.46 6.84
C VAL A 49 -9.99 1.97 7.03
N ASP A 50 -10.03 1.20 5.94
CA ASP A 50 -9.81 -0.25 5.96
C ASP A 50 -8.37 -0.61 5.64
N SER A 51 -7.71 0.19 4.79
CA SER A 51 -6.39 -0.15 4.30
C SER A 51 -5.45 1.04 4.19
N TRP A 52 -4.17 0.81 4.50
CA TRP A 52 -3.09 1.77 4.28
C TRP A 52 -2.14 1.30 3.18
N GLY A 53 -1.70 2.24 2.36
CA GLY A 53 -0.66 2.08 1.35
C GLY A 53 0.46 3.08 1.60
N LEU A 54 1.70 2.61 1.52
CA LEU A 54 2.89 3.42 1.81
C LEU A 54 4.16 2.82 1.23
N ASN A 55 5.21 3.63 1.12
CA ASN A 55 6.54 3.18 0.70
C ASN A 55 7.46 2.79 1.89
N GLU A 56 8.67 2.31 1.60
CA GLU A 56 9.66 1.89 2.61
C GLU A 56 10.07 3.01 3.57
N ARG A 57 10.23 4.24 3.06
CA ARG A 57 10.65 5.40 3.87
C ARG A 57 9.54 5.86 4.80
N GLU A 58 8.31 5.87 4.30
CA GLU A 58 7.11 6.17 5.07
C GLU A 58 6.88 5.12 6.15
N SER A 59 7.21 3.86 5.88
CA SER A 59 7.13 2.77 6.87
C SER A 59 8.10 3.00 8.03
N VAL A 60 9.35 3.39 7.75
CA VAL A 60 10.32 3.76 8.79
C VAL A 60 9.84 5.00 9.57
N LYS A 61 9.37 6.02 8.86
CA LYS A 61 8.99 7.31 9.46
C LYS A 61 7.74 7.20 10.35
N TYR A 62 6.68 6.59 9.83
CA TYR A 62 5.34 6.60 10.44
C TYR A 62 5.03 5.29 11.17
N LEU A 63 5.35 4.14 10.59
CA LEU A 63 5.11 2.83 11.23
C LEU A 63 6.25 2.38 12.14
N LYS A 64 7.33 3.16 12.21
CA LYS A 64 8.52 2.90 13.06
C LYS A 64 9.20 1.58 12.74
N ALA A 65 9.25 1.20 11.47
CA ALA A 65 10.09 0.09 11.02
C ALA A 65 11.56 0.36 11.39
N GLU A 66 12.27 -0.65 11.89
CA GLU A 66 13.67 -0.51 12.30
C GLU A 66 14.60 -0.23 11.11
N SER A 67 14.28 -0.79 9.94
CA SER A 67 14.97 -0.52 8.68
C SER A 67 14.05 -0.74 7.47
N GLU A 68 14.60 -0.56 6.26
CA GLU A 68 13.93 -0.85 4.98
C GLU A 68 14.03 -2.35 4.58
N SER A 69 14.48 -3.22 5.50
CA SER A 69 14.54 -4.66 5.27
C SER A 69 13.14 -5.28 5.12
N PHE A 70 13.04 -6.43 4.45
CA PHE A 70 11.76 -7.11 4.29
C PHE A 70 11.12 -7.45 5.64
N GLU A 71 11.92 -8.00 6.55
CA GLU A 71 11.48 -8.48 7.85
C GLU A 71 10.97 -7.33 8.72
N ASP A 72 11.69 -6.19 8.76
CA ASP A 72 11.31 -5.04 9.58
C ASP A 72 10.06 -4.34 9.03
N LEU A 73 9.92 -4.26 7.70
CA LEU A 73 8.74 -3.71 7.06
C LEU A 73 7.50 -4.60 7.29
N ALA A 74 7.64 -5.92 7.19
CA ALA A 74 6.56 -6.85 7.49
C ALA A 74 6.12 -6.75 8.95
N GLN A 75 7.08 -6.68 9.88
CA GLN A 75 6.80 -6.52 11.31
C GLN A 75 6.08 -5.20 11.60
N ALA A 76 6.53 -4.09 11.00
CA ALA A 76 5.87 -2.80 11.13
C ALA A 76 4.43 -2.83 10.56
N GLY A 77 4.22 -3.50 9.42
CA GLY A 77 2.90 -3.70 8.84
C GLY A 77 1.95 -4.47 9.75
N PHE A 78 2.41 -5.56 10.38
CA PHE A 78 1.61 -6.30 11.36
C PHE A 78 1.30 -5.49 12.61
N ASN A 79 2.29 -4.75 13.13
CA ASN A 79 2.12 -3.90 14.30
C ASN A 79 1.05 -2.83 14.03
N ALA A 80 1.11 -2.17 12.88
CA ALA A 80 0.13 -1.18 12.46
C ALA A 80 -1.27 -1.79 12.29
N LEU A 81 -1.37 -2.94 11.62
CA LEU A 81 -2.64 -3.66 11.41
C LEU A 81 -3.34 -4.02 12.73
N LYS A 82 -2.57 -4.35 13.76
CA LYS A 82 -3.08 -4.65 15.11
C LYS A 82 -3.42 -3.37 15.88
N ALA A 83 -2.50 -2.39 15.91
CA ALA A 83 -2.65 -1.16 16.69
C ALA A 83 -3.82 -0.29 16.21
N TYR A 84 -4.06 -0.23 14.89
CA TYR A 84 -5.05 0.64 14.28
C TYR A 84 -6.29 -0.11 13.78
N GLY A 85 -6.41 -1.42 14.02
CA GLY A 85 -7.59 -2.21 13.64
C GLY A 85 -7.83 -2.33 12.12
N LEU A 86 -6.85 -2.03 11.27
CA LEU A 86 -6.96 -1.93 9.81
C LEU A 86 -7.08 -3.29 9.15
N GLU A 87 -7.97 -3.51 8.20
CA GLU A 87 -8.03 -4.78 7.45
C GLU A 87 -6.72 -5.14 6.74
N ARG A 88 -5.96 -4.12 6.28
CA ARG A 88 -4.83 -4.34 5.36
C ARG A 88 -3.78 -3.23 5.37
N VAL A 89 -2.49 -3.58 5.44
CA VAL A 89 -1.36 -2.64 5.28
C VAL A 89 -0.48 -3.11 4.12
N CYS A 90 -0.34 -2.29 3.09
CA CYS A 90 0.44 -2.59 1.88
C CYS A 90 1.65 -1.68 1.77
N ILE A 91 2.83 -2.29 1.67
CA ILE A 91 4.10 -1.57 1.59
C ILE A 91 4.73 -1.87 0.23
N HIS A 92 5.00 -0.83 -0.56
CA HIS A 92 5.70 -0.97 -1.83
C HIS A 92 7.11 -0.43 -1.74
N THR A 93 8.04 -1.09 -2.43
CA THR A 93 9.43 -0.63 -2.54
C THR A 93 9.87 -0.65 -4.00
N SER A 94 11.05 -0.12 -4.28
CA SER A 94 11.67 -0.25 -5.60
C SER A 94 11.95 -1.70 -6.03
N ARG A 95 11.97 -2.67 -5.10
CA ARG A 95 12.41 -4.05 -5.35
C ARG A 95 11.31 -5.10 -5.17
N PHE A 96 10.36 -4.86 -4.29
CA PHE A 96 9.26 -5.76 -3.96
C PHE A 96 8.07 -4.97 -3.43
N ALA A 97 6.91 -5.59 -3.45
CA ALA A 97 5.78 -5.14 -2.65
C ALA A 97 5.42 -6.25 -1.66
N LEU A 98 4.97 -5.86 -0.48
CA LEU A 98 4.41 -6.76 0.52
C LEU A 98 3.09 -6.23 1.07
N VAL A 99 2.32 -7.14 1.64
CA VAL A 99 1.08 -6.81 2.34
C VAL A 99 0.94 -7.68 3.57
N CYS A 100 0.55 -7.06 4.67
CA CYS A 100 0.06 -7.69 5.88
C CYS A 100 -1.45 -7.47 5.95
N SER A 101 -2.26 -8.53 6.03
CA SER A 101 -3.72 -8.36 5.99
C SER A 101 -4.51 -9.44 6.73
N ARG A 102 -5.79 -9.15 6.98
CA ARG A 102 -6.78 -10.13 7.44
C ARG A 102 -7.46 -10.88 6.29
N LEU A 103 -7.12 -10.55 5.04
CA LEU A 103 -7.73 -11.11 3.84
C LEU A 103 -7.12 -12.46 3.45
N ASP A 104 -7.76 -13.14 2.50
CA ASP A 104 -7.21 -14.38 1.93
C ASP A 104 -5.88 -14.11 1.18
N PRO A 105 -4.82 -14.92 1.41
CA PRO A 105 -3.53 -14.74 0.74
C PRO A 105 -3.59 -14.78 -0.80
N ASP A 106 -4.51 -15.55 -1.39
CA ASP A 106 -4.62 -15.65 -2.84
C ASP A 106 -5.18 -14.36 -3.46
N ILE A 107 -6.09 -13.70 -2.75
CA ILE A 107 -6.64 -12.38 -3.11
C ILE A 107 -5.52 -11.34 -3.08
N GLU A 108 -4.72 -11.35 -2.01
CA GLU A 108 -3.58 -10.45 -1.85
C GLU A 108 -2.51 -10.67 -2.92
N PHE A 109 -2.19 -11.94 -3.20
CA PHE A 109 -1.23 -12.28 -4.24
C PHE A 109 -1.66 -11.76 -5.60
N LYS A 110 -2.94 -11.92 -5.94
CA LYS A 110 -3.54 -11.37 -7.16
C LYS A 110 -3.49 -9.84 -7.18
N ALA A 111 -3.82 -9.18 -6.08
CA ALA A 111 -3.81 -7.73 -5.97
C ALA A 111 -2.39 -7.16 -6.18
N LEU A 112 -1.39 -7.64 -5.42
CA LEU A 112 -0.02 -7.16 -5.51
C LEU A 112 0.58 -7.43 -6.89
N THR A 113 0.38 -8.63 -7.44
CA THR A 113 0.88 -8.98 -8.78
C THR A 113 0.28 -8.07 -9.86
N SER A 114 -1.03 -7.78 -9.77
CA SER A 114 -1.71 -6.92 -10.73
C SER A 114 -1.21 -5.48 -10.65
N ALA A 115 -1.02 -4.97 -9.43
CA ALA A 115 -0.51 -3.63 -9.18
C ALA A 115 0.94 -3.46 -9.65
N CYS A 116 1.83 -4.40 -9.34
CA CYS A 116 3.20 -4.39 -9.84
C CYS A 116 3.24 -4.38 -11.38
N LYS A 117 2.34 -5.12 -12.04
CA LYS A 117 2.24 -5.11 -13.50
C LYS A 117 1.73 -3.79 -14.03
N ALA A 118 0.73 -3.18 -13.40
CA ALA A 118 0.19 -1.89 -13.81
C ALA A 118 1.24 -0.78 -13.70
N ALA A 119 1.93 -0.69 -12.56
CA ALA A 119 3.02 0.26 -12.35
C ALA A 119 4.14 0.07 -13.38
N ALA A 120 4.55 -1.18 -13.64
CA ALA A 120 5.56 -1.49 -14.65
C ALA A 120 5.11 -1.13 -16.07
N ALA A 121 3.84 -1.37 -16.42
CA ALA A 121 3.27 -0.99 -17.70
C ALA A 121 3.24 0.53 -17.89
N LEU A 122 2.99 1.29 -16.80
CA LEU A 122 2.99 2.75 -16.81
C LEU A 122 4.38 3.31 -17.12
N THR A 123 5.45 2.67 -16.63
CA THR A 123 6.83 3.10 -16.94
C THR A 123 7.15 3.12 -18.43
N MET A 124 6.42 2.37 -19.26
CA MET A 124 6.64 2.31 -20.72
C MET A 124 5.99 3.48 -21.48
N GLY A 125 5.27 4.38 -20.80
CA GLY A 125 4.57 5.51 -21.41
C GLY A 125 3.29 5.14 -22.15
N GLY A 126 2.52 6.16 -22.56
CA GLY A 126 1.20 5.96 -23.19
C GLY A 126 0.16 5.34 -22.25
N LYS A 127 -0.85 4.67 -22.81
CA LYS A 127 -1.89 4.00 -22.01
C LYS A 127 -1.35 2.70 -21.40
N ALA A 128 -1.36 2.58 -20.07
CA ALA A 128 -0.84 1.40 -19.36
C ALA A 128 -1.47 0.08 -19.84
N SER A 129 -2.77 0.08 -20.15
CA SER A 129 -3.49 -1.10 -20.67
C SER A 129 -2.87 -1.70 -21.94
N ASN A 130 -2.29 -0.87 -22.81
CA ASN A 130 -1.62 -1.31 -24.04
C ASN A 130 -0.30 -2.02 -23.75
N ASN A 131 0.31 -1.76 -22.59
CA ASN A 131 1.63 -2.26 -22.22
C ASN A 131 1.58 -3.50 -21.30
N LEU A 132 0.43 -3.85 -20.72
CA LEU A 132 0.30 -4.96 -19.77
C LEU A 132 0.89 -6.29 -20.29
N LYS A 133 0.65 -6.64 -21.57
CA LYS A 133 1.22 -7.86 -22.17
C LYS A 133 2.74 -7.83 -22.30
N ARG A 134 3.33 -6.64 -22.40
CA ARG A 134 4.79 -6.45 -22.55
C ARG A 134 5.51 -6.57 -21.22
N VAL A 135 4.82 -6.35 -20.09
CA VAL A 135 5.40 -6.42 -18.74
C VAL A 135 5.98 -7.79 -18.43
N GLU A 136 5.37 -8.88 -18.91
CA GLU A 136 5.89 -10.24 -18.65
C GLU A 136 7.27 -10.49 -19.26
N ARG A 137 7.72 -9.63 -20.19
CA ARG A 137 9.07 -9.69 -20.77
C ARG A 137 10.09 -8.88 -19.96
N LEU A 138 9.64 -8.08 -19.01
CA LEU A 138 10.55 -7.34 -18.14
C LEU A 138 11.20 -8.26 -17.11
N PRO A 139 12.47 -8.04 -16.77
CA PRO A 139 13.08 -8.72 -15.65
C PRO A 139 12.34 -8.39 -14.35
N ARG A 140 12.24 -9.37 -13.46
CA ARG A 140 11.78 -9.16 -12.08
C ARG A 140 12.98 -8.95 -11.17
N CYS A 141 12.80 -8.12 -10.16
CA CYS A 141 13.78 -7.95 -9.10
C CYS A 141 14.03 -9.29 -8.39
N LYS A 142 15.27 -9.52 -7.94
CA LYS A 142 15.70 -10.77 -7.27
C LYS A 142 15.15 -10.86 -5.85
N VAL A 143 13.84 -11.07 -5.73
CA VAL A 143 13.11 -11.28 -4.47
C VAL A 143 12.22 -12.50 -4.66
N LYS A 144 12.21 -13.41 -3.69
CA LYS A 144 11.35 -14.60 -3.72
C LYS A 144 9.92 -14.19 -3.40
N VAL A 145 8.97 -14.77 -4.13
CA VAL A 145 7.55 -14.70 -3.76
C VAL A 145 7.38 -15.37 -2.39
N LYS A 146 6.64 -14.72 -1.50
CA LYS A 146 6.21 -15.28 -0.20
C LYS A 146 4.70 -15.21 -0.12
N ILE A 147 4.08 -16.30 0.33
CA ILE A 147 2.63 -16.40 0.60
C ILE A 147 2.53 -17.25 1.86
N GLU A 148 2.21 -16.64 3.00
CA GLU A 148 2.17 -17.33 4.28
C GLU A 148 1.10 -16.75 5.21
N LYS A 149 0.77 -17.51 6.26
CA LYS A 149 -0.04 -17.02 7.37
C LYS A 149 0.81 -16.95 8.64
N VAL A 150 0.89 -15.77 9.24
CA VAL A 150 1.58 -15.49 10.50
C VAL A 150 0.53 -15.12 11.53
N GLU A 151 0.38 -15.93 12.58
CA GLU A 151 -0.64 -15.72 13.62
C GLU A 151 -2.07 -15.56 13.07
N GLY A 152 -2.38 -16.28 11.99
CA GLY A 152 -3.69 -16.22 11.32
C GLY A 152 -3.87 -15.04 10.35
N LEU A 153 -2.90 -14.12 10.27
CA LEU A 153 -2.87 -13.00 9.35
C LEU A 153 -2.06 -13.35 8.11
N SER A 154 -2.44 -12.84 6.95
CA SER A 154 -1.76 -13.08 5.69
C SER A 154 -0.53 -12.19 5.56
N LEU A 155 0.61 -12.78 5.16
CA LEU A 155 1.77 -12.07 4.63
C LEU A 155 2.00 -12.52 3.19
N VAL A 156 1.91 -11.58 2.26
CA VAL A 156 2.20 -11.84 0.85
C VAL A 156 3.24 -10.86 0.36
N ALA A 157 4.20 -11.34 -0.41
CA ALA A 157 5.23 -10.52 -1.03
C ALA A 157 5.52 -10.97 -2.45
N VAL A 158 5.68 -10.00 -3.35
CA VAL A 158 5.97 -10.22 -4.76
C VAL A 158 7.11 -9.32 -5.24
N PRO A 159 7.95 -9.79 -6.17
CA PRO A 159 9.01 -8.96 -6.74
C PRO A 159 8.41 -7.87 -7.64
N ALA A 160 9.02 -6.69 -7.61
CA ALA A 160 8.74 -5.64 -8.58
C ALA A 160 9.32 -6.01 -9.96
N TYR A 161 8.75 -5.43 -11.02
CA TYR A 161 9.32 -5.51 -12.37
C TYR A 161 10.27 -4.34 -12.60
N TRP A 162 11.42 -4.63 -13.23
CA TRP A 162 12.43 -3.64 -13.57
C TRP A 162 12.35 -3.28 -15.05
N ASN A 163 11.97 -2.03 -15.35
CA ASN A 163 12.10 -1.48 -16.69
C ASN A 163 13.46 -0.77 -16.80
N PRO A 164 14.41 -1.26 -17.63
CA PRO A 164 15.73 -0.63 -17.77
C PRO A 164 15.67 0.73 -18.47
N ASN A 165 14.60 1.04 -19.20
CA ASN A 165 14.44 2.29 -19.94
C ASN A 165 13.05 2.90 -19.65
N PRO A 166 12.82 3.44 -18.43
CA PRO A 166 11.53 4.02 -18.07
C PRO A 166 11.33 5.37 -18.75
N MET A 167 10.16 5.55 -19.36
CA MET A 167 9.69 6.84 -19.90
C MET A 167 8.92 7.66 -18.87
N VAL A 168 8.29 6.98 -17.90
CA VAL A 168 7.50 7.59 -16.82
C VAL A 168 8.04 7.10 -15.48
N LEU A 169 8.29 8.05 -14.57
CA LEU A 169 8.78 7.79 -13.21
C LEU A 169 7.86 8.35 -12.11
N THR A 170 6.89 9.19 -12.48
CA THR A 170 5.96 9.81 -11.53
C THR A 170 4.64 9.04 -11.47
N GLY A 171 3.98 9.06 -10.30
CA GLY A 171 2.70 8.40 -10.08
C GLY A 171 2.74 6.86 -10.08
N LEU A 172 3.93 6.26 -10.02
CA LEU A 172 4.07 4.80 -10.00
C LEU A 172 3.52 4.18 -8.71
N GLY A 173 3.80 4.82 -7.56
CA GLY A 173 3.23 4.46 -6.26
C GLY A 173 1.71 4.57 -6.28
N ASP A 174 1.17 5.73 -6.65
CA ASP A 174 -0.28 5.95 -6.76
C ASP A 174 -0.98 4.94 -7.69
N CYS A 175 -0.37 4.64 -8.85
CA CYS A 175 -0.89 3.64 -9.79
C CYS A 175 -0.88 2.23 -9.17
N PHE A 176 0.21 1.87 -8.51
CA PHE A 176 0.31 0.62 -7.77
C PHE A 176 -0.79 0.55 -6.71
N SER A 177 -0.88 1.56 -5.85
CA SER A 177 -1.77 1.61 -4.69
C SER A 177 -3.25 1.58 -5.09
N ALA A 178 -3.63 2.34 -6.12
CA ALA A 178 -4.99 2.30 -6.66
C ALA A 178 -5.38 0.91 -7.17
N VAL A 179 -4.50 0.24 -7.92
CA VAL A 179 -4.80 -1.09 -8.48
C VAL A 179 -4.87 -2.15 -7.40
N GLN A 180 -3.91 -2.19 -6.47
CA GLN A 180 -3.96 -3.18 -5.39
C GLN A 180 -5.20 -2.97 -4.52
N ALA A 181 -5.57 -1.72 -4.22
CA ALA A 181 -6.66 -1.45 -3.29
C ALA A 181 -8.00 -1.88 -3.89
N VAL A 182 -8.24 -1.57 -5.17
CA VAL A 182 -9.45 -2.00 -5.87
C VAL A 182 -9.54 -3.52 -5.95
N VAL A 183 -8.45 -4.19 -6.33
CA VAL A 183 -8.44 -5.66 -6.47
C VAL A 183 -8.59 -6.35 -5.10
N ALA A 184 -8.00 -5.79 -4.05
CA ALA A 184 -7.99 -6.38 -2.72
C ALA A 184 -9.19 -5.99 -1.86
N LEU A 185 -9.90 -4.88 -2.10
CA LEU A 185 -11.01 -4.46 -1.23
C LEU A 185 -12.39 -4.63 -1.88
N CYS A 186 -12.47 -4.80 -3.19
CA CYS A 186 -13.72 -5.00 -3.93
C CYS A 186 -13.91 -6.45 -4.41
N HIS A 187 -13.36 -7.42 -3.67
CA HIS A 187 -13.48 -8.84 -3.98
C HIS A 187 -14.75 -9.46 -3.39
#